data_AF-A0A349R304-F1
#
_entry.id   AF-A0A349R304-F1
#
_cell.length_a   1.000
_cell.length_b   1.000
_cell.length_c   1.000
_cell.angle_alpha   90.00
_cell.angle_beta   90.00
_cell.angle_gamma   90.00
#
_symmetry.space_group_name_H-M   'P 1'
#
loop_
_entity.id
_entity.type
_entity.pdbx_description
1 polymer ?
#
loop_
_entity_poly.entity_id
_entity_poly.type
_entity_poly.pdbx_seq_one_letter_code
_entity_poly.pdbx_strand_id
1 'polypeptide(L)'
;RQDNNNHQLIFQYTNIKKGQGAGIDLGKSFQLTGRWGLNLQLEGMYNQNYFMGTDDVLHKNDVYIGNGNVSTNYVLNKDAGWNLELVNTFTSPTIQGPFHITGYSSTYVMTNRKFFKKKFEVNLSFMDIFKTEKMTISSKYGDQNNFYKDYRDTRKVNLTLRYHFGNQKVKSSNQPTRTEEQNRL
;
A
#
# COMPACT_ATOMS: atom_id res chain seq x y z
N ARG A 1 2.20 -7.19 -28.82
CA ARG A 1 2.71 -6.92 -30.17
C ARG A 1 1.99 -5.71 -30.74
N GLN A 2 2.73 -4.84 -31.42
CA GLN A 2 2.26 -3.63 -32.09
C GLN A 2 2.32 -3.86 -33.58
N ASP A 3 1.20 -3.69 -34.25
CA ASP A 3 1.12 -3.61 -35.71
C ASP A 3 1.27 -2.13 -36.10
N ASN A 4 2.46 -1.77 -36.59
CA ASN A 4 2.78 -0.40 -36.98
C ASN A 4 2.07 0.04 -38.27
N ASN A 5 1.60 -0.90 -39.11
CA ASN A 5 0.88 -0.57 -40.35
C ASN A 5 -0.58 -0.24 -40.04
N ASN A 6 -1.25 -1.08 -39.24
CA ASN A 6 -2.66 -0.93 -38.90
C ASN A 6 -2.91 -0.11 -37.62
N HIS A 7 -1.84 0.35 -36.95
CA HIS A 7 -1.90 1.09 -35.69
C HIS A 7 -2.65 0.34 -34.57
N GLN A 8 -2.43 -0.97 -34.48
CA GLN A 8 -3.10 -1.85 -33.50
C GLN A 8 -2.14 -2.35 -32.43
N LEU A 9 -2.62 -2.42 -31.19
CA LEU A 9 -1.93 -3.08 -30.07
C LEU A 9 -2.65 -4.38 -29.74
N ILE A 10 -1.92 -5.49 -29.89
CA ILE A 10 -2.39 -6.85 -29.62
C ILE A 10 -1.73 -7.31 -28.31
N PHE A 11 -2.55 -7.51 -27.27
CA PHE A 11 -2.09 -8.05 -26.00
C PHE A 11 -2.01 -9.58 -26.08
N GLN A 12 -0.81 -10.10 -25.83
CA GLN A 12 -0.56 -11.53 -25.72
C GLN A 12 0.15 -11.80 -24.40
N TYR A 13 -0.36 -12.77 -23.66
CA TYR A 13 0.24 -13.19 -22.39
C TYR A 13 1.25 -14.29 -22.67
N THR A 14 2.53 -14.01 -22.41
CA THR A 14 3.64 -14.95 -22.56
C THR A 14 4.45 -15.00 -21.27
N ASN A 15 5.04 -16.17 -20.98
CA ASN A 15 5.97 -16.29 -19.86
C ASN A 15 7.29 -15.59 -20.16
N ILE A 16 7.83 -14.90 -19.15
CA ILE A 16 9.22 -14.45 -19.18
C ILE A 16 10.16 -15.66 -19.08
N LYS A 17 11.37 -15.55 -19.62
CA LYS A 17 12.37 -16.62 -19.56
C LYS A 17 13.00 -16.73 -18.18
N LYS A 18 13.28 -15.61 -17.53
CA LYS A 18 13.89 -15.56 -16.19
C LYS A 18 13.56 -14.25 -15.50
N GLY A 19 13.24 -14.30 -14.21
CA GLY A 19 13.19 -13.14 -13.32
C GLY A 19 14.19 -13.36 -12.19
N GLN A 20 14.94 -12.33 -11.81
CA GLN A 20 15.83 -12.38 -10.65
C GLN A 20 15.96 -11.00 -10.02
N GLY A 21 16.14 -10.97 -8.70
CA GLY A 21 16.30 -9.72 -7.97
C GLY A 21 16.92 -9.95 -6.61
N ALA A 22 17.36 -8.86 -6.01
CA ALA A 22 17.87 -8.82 -4.64
C ALA A 22 17.41 -7.52 -4.00
N GLY A 23 16.99 -7.60 -2.74
CA GLY A 23 16.45 -6.45 -2.03
C GLY A 23 16.65 -6.52 -0.54
N ILE A 24 16.26 -5.43 0.11
CA ILE A 24 16.31 -5.23 1.55
C ILE A 24 14.94 -4.68 1.96
N ASP A 25 14.38 -5.26 3.02
CA ASP A 25 13.17 -4.79 3.68
C ASP A 25 13.52 -4.24 5.08
N LEU A 26 12.92 -3.11 5.42
CA LEU A 26 13.10 -2.41 6.68
C LEU A 26 11.72 -2.05 7.25
N GLY A 27 11.36 -2.71 8.35
CA GLY A 27 10.17 -2.41 9.14
C GLY A 27 10.52 -1.85 10.51
N LYS A 28 9.94 -0.71 10.90
CA LYS A 28 10.04 -0.21 12.28
C LYS A 28 8.84 0.60 12.70
N SER A 29 8.39 0.33 13.92
CA SER A 29 7.35 1.08 14.63
C SER A 29 7.97 1.94 15.73
N PHE A 30 7.49 3.18 15.83
CA PHE A 30 7.96 4.17 16.79
C PHE A 30 6.77 4.76 17.56
N GLN A 31 6.91 4.86 18.88
CA GLN A 31 6.02 5.65 19.71
C GLN A 31 6.70 7.00 19.98
N LEU A 32 6.36 8.02 19.18
CA LEU A 32 6.99 9.35 19.28
C LEU A 32 6.57 10.07 20.57
N THR A 33 5.31 9.92 20.96
CA THR A 33 4.77 10.36 22.26
C THR A 33 3.71 9.39 22.73
N GLY A 34 3.23 9.47 23.98
CA GLY A 34 2.11 8.64 24.46
C GLY A 34 0.75 8.82 23.74
N ARG A 35 0.69 9.65 22.69
CA ARG A 35 -0.47 9.85 21.80
C ARG A 35 -0.13 9.73 20.31
N TRP A 36 1.12 9.62 19.93
CA TRP A 36 1.56 9.66 18.53
C TRP A 36 2.42 8.45 18.20
N GLY A 37 1.93 7.61 17.29
CA GLY A 37 2.67 6.48 16.73
C GLY A 37 3.01 6.70 15.25
N LEU A 38 4.10 6.10 14.82
CA LEU A 38 4.60 6.08 13.45
C LEU A 38 5.02 4.66 13.11
N ASN A 39 4.60 4.14 11.97
CA ASN A 39 5.08 2.87 11.41
C ASN A 39 5.67 3.14 10.03
N LEU A 40 6.85 2.57 9.81
CA LEU A 40 7.55 2.58 8.54
C LEU A 40 7.72 1.13 8.10
N GLN A 41 7.32 0.82 6.88
CA GLN A 41 7.76 -0.34 6.12
C GLN A 41 8.32 0.15 4.79
N LEU A 42 9.60 -0.09 4.55
CA LEU A 42 10.30 0.36 3.36
C LEU A 42 11.06 -0.82 2.77
N GLU A 43 10.91 -1.02 1.47
CA GLU A 43 11.62 -2.04 0.72
C GLU A 43 12.38 -1.36 -0.43
N GLY A 44 13.61 -1.82 -0.64
CA GLY A 44 14.42 -1.46 -1.79
C GLY A 44 14.91 -2.72 -2.49
N MET A 45 14.66 -2.86 -3.78
CA MET A 45 15.00 -4.06 -4.56
C MET A 45 15.59 -3.69 -5.92
N TYR A 46 16.62 -4.41 -6.35
CA TYR A 46 16.99 -4.47 -7.75
C TYR A 46 16.30 -5.66 -8.41
N ASN A 47 15.59 -5.43 -9.51
CA ASN A 47 14.82 -6.46 -10.21
C ASN A 47 15.25 -6.53 -11.68
N GLN A 48 15.32 -7.75 -12.23
CA GLN A 48 15.68 -8.04 -13.61
C GLN A 48 14.69 -9.06 -14.20
N ASN A 49 14.16 -8.75 -15.38
CA ASN A 49 13.34 -9.62 -16.20
C ASN A 49 14.02 -9.89 -17.54
N TYR A 50 14.11 -11.16 -17.92
CA TYR A 50 14.55 -11.61 -19.23
C TYR A 50 13.35 -12.17 -19.97
N PHE A 51 13.03 -11.61 -21.14
CA PHE A 51 11.86 -11.98 -21.93
C PHE A 51 12.24 -12.15 -23.40
N MET A 52 11.52 -13.01 -24.11
CA MET A 52 11.67 -13.12 -25.56
C MET A 52 10.82 -12.04 -26.23
N GLY A 53 11.42 -11.21 -27.08
CA GLY A 53 10.70 -10.20 -27.85
C GLY A 53 9.94 -10.83 -29.02
N THR A 54 9.10 -10.02 -29.68
CA THR A 54 8.41 -10.38 -30.92
C THR A 54 9.35 -10.53 -32.11
N ASP A 55 10.60 -10.11 -31.95
CA ASP A 55 11.73 -10.25 -32.86
C ASP A 55 12.51 -11.56 -32.62
N ASP A 56 12.04 -12.45 -31.73
CA ASP A 56 12.72 -13.67 -31.29
C ASP A 56 14.11 -13.42 -30.67
N VAL A 57 14.34 -12.19 -30.17
CA VAL A 57 15.56 -11.82 -29.45
C VAL A 57 15.30 -11.85 -27.94
N LEU A 58 16.28 -12.34 -27.19
CA LEU A 58 16.24 -12.29 -25.73
C LEU A 58 16.57 -10.89 -25.23
N HIS A 59 15.59 -10.20 -24.67
CA HIS A 59 15.74 -8.87 -24.08
C HIS A 59 15.86 -8.95 -22.56
N LYS A 60 16.60 -7.98 -22.00
CA LYS A 60 16.71 -7.77 -20.56
C LYS A 60 16.07 -6.43 -20.21
N ASN A 61 15.22 -6.44 -19.20
CA ASN A 61 14.65 -5.25 -18.58
C ASN A 61 15.02 -5.27 -17.10
N ASP A 62 15.57 -4.18 -16.57
CA ASP A 62 15.95 -4.07 -15.17
C ASP A 62 15.57 -2.73 -14.55
N VAL A 63 15.45 -2.71 -13.22
CA VAL A 63 15.04 -1.51 -12.48
C VAL A 63 15.42 -1.63 -11.01
N TYR A 64 15.70 -0.47 -10.39
CA TYR A 64 15.71 -0.34 -8.94
C TYR A 64 14.34 0.13 -8.46
N ILE A 65 13.73 -0.66 -7.59
CA ILE A 65 12.41 -0.47 -7.03
C ILE A 65 12.58 0.00 -5.59
N GLY A 66 11.89 1.07 -5.23
CA GLY A 66 11.61 1.44 -3.85
C GLY A 66 10.10 1.40 -3.63
N ASN A 67 9.64 0.64 -2.66
CA ASN A 67 8.24 0.59 -2.27
C ASN A 67 8.13 0.75 -0.76
N GLY A 68 6.97 1.23 -0.30
CA GLY A 68 6.80 1.43 1.13
C GLY A 68 5.41 1.82 1.56
N ASN A 69 5.20 1.63 2.86
CA ASN A 69 4.05 2.10 3.61
C ASN A 69 4.57 2.94 4.79
N VAL A 70 4.11 4.19 4.86
CA VAL A 70 4.32 5.07 6.00
C VAL A 70 2.95 5.35 6.59
N SER A 71 2.72 4.90 7.82
CA SER A 71 1.48 5.19 8.54
C SER A 71 1.76 5.88 9.85
N THR A 72 0.90 6.82 10.21
CA THR A 72 0.98 7.50 11.50
C THR A 72 -0.40 7.64 12.10
N ASN A 73 -0.48 7.42 13.41
CA ASN A 73 -1.71 7.54 14.16
C ASN A 73 -1.52 8.55 15.30
N TYR A 74 -2.51 9.40 15.49
CA TYR A 74 -2.55 10.39 16.56
C TYR A 74 -3.85 10.28 17.35
N VAL A 75 -3.73 10.16 18.68
CA VAL A 75 -4.87 10.11 19.60
C VAL A 75 -5.25 11.54 19.99
N LEU A 76 -6.28 12.06 19.33
CA LEU A 76 -6.85 13.39 19.59
C LEU A 76 -7.51 13.46 20.97
N ASN A 77 -8.31 12.45 21.32
CA ASN A 77 -8.98 12.36 22.63
C ASN A 77 -9.13 10.90 23.08
N LYS A 78 -8.47 10.52 24.19
CA LYS A 78 -8.48 9.16 24.72
C LYS A 78 -9.87 8.70 25.19
N ASP A 79 -10.61 9.57 25.87
CA ASP A 79 -11.92 9.22 26.46
C ASP A 79 -12.99 8.99 25.39
N ALA A 80 -12.97 9.83 24.36
CA ALA A 80 -13.83 9.71 23.18
C ALA A 80 -13.33 8.67 22.17
N GLY A 81 -12.19 7.99 22.44
CA GLY A 81 -11.55 7.11 21.48
C GLY A 81 -11.25 7.79 20.13
N TRP A 82 -11.10 9.12 20.14
CA TRP A 82 -10.93 9.91 18.93
C TRP A 82 -9.50 9.83 18.44
N ASN A 83 -9.33 9.26 17.25
CA ASN A 83 -8.04 9.10 16.60
C ASN A 83 -8.07 9.62 15.16
N LEU A 84 -6.89 10.00 14.70
CA LEU A 84 -6.59 10.35 13.32
C LEU A 84 -5.48 9.44 12.85
N GLU A 85 -5.61 8.89 11.65
CA GLU A 85 -4.62 8.07 11.00
C GLU A 85 -4.36 8.62 9.60
N LEU A 86 -3.09 8.75 9.25
CA LEU A 86 -2.61 9.12 7.92
C LEU A 86 -1.74 7.97 7.43
N VAL A 87 -2.04 7.45 6.25
CA VAL A 87 -1.27 6.39 5.60
C VAL A 87 -0.85 6.87 4.23
N ASN A 88 0.42 6.70 3.89
CA ASN A 88 0.93 6.86 2.53
C ASN A 88 1.57 5.55 2.07
N THR A 89 1.13 5.06 0.93
CA THR A 89 1.80 3.98 0.20
C THR A 89 2.47 4.57 -1.02
N PHE A 90 3.67 4.13 -1.35
CA PHE A 90 4.32 4.52 -2.60
C PHE A 90 5.05 3.34 -3.23
N THR A 91 5.25 3.45 -4.53
CA THR A 91 6.05 2.53 -5.33
C THR A 91 6.75 3.36 -6.40
N SER A 92 8.06 3.24 -6.49
CA SER A 92 8.86 3.86 -7.56
C SER A 92 8.56 3.18 -8.90
N PRO A 93 9.16 3.63 -10.01
CA PRO A 93 9.06 2.90 -11.26
C PRO A 93 9.46 1.42 -11.08
N THR A 94 8.72 0.54 -11.75
CA THR A 94 8.91 -0.92 -11.72
C THR A 94 8.80 -1.50 -13.13
N ILE A 95 8.99 -2.80 -13.27
CA ILE A 95 8.96 -3.52 -14.54
C ILE A 95 8.12 -4.77 -14.44
N GLN A 96 7.53 -5.16 -15.57
CA GLN A 96 6.85 -6.44 -15.73
C GLN A 96 7.13 -6.98 -17.13
N GLY A 97 8.06 -7.94 -17.25
CA GLY A 97 8.55 -8.41 -18.55
C GLY A 97 9.04 -7.23 -19.42
N PRO A 98 8.43 -6.98 -20.60
CA PRO A 98 8.79 -5.87 -21.47
C PRO A 98 8.25 -4.50 -21.04
N PHE A 99 7.42 -4.44 -20.00
CA PHE A 99 6.77 -3.22 -19.57
C PHE A 99 7.61 -2.47 -18.54
N HIS A 100 7.69 -1.14 -18.72
CA HIS A 100 8.07 -0.19 -17.69
C HIS A 100 6.82 0.48 -17.16
N ILE A 101 6.69 0.52 -15.83
CA ILE A 101 5.54 1.09 -15.13
C ILE A 101 6.06 2.26 -14.31
N THR A 102 5.51 3.45 -14.52
CA THR A 102 5.89 4.62 -13.70
C THR A 102 5.52 4.41 -12.24
N GLY A 103 6.26 5.08 -11.34
CA GLY A 103 5.90 5.08 -9.93
C GLY A 103 4.55 5.75 -9.67
N TYR A 104 3.94 5.38 -8.54
CA TYR A 104 2.69 5.93 -8.06
C TYR A 104 2.70 5.97 -6.52
N SER A 105 1.77 6.73 -5.96
CA SER A 105 1.56 6.75 -4.51
C SER A 105 0.09 6.95 -4.20
N SER A 106 -0.31 6.65 -2.98
CA SER A 106 -1.66 6.91 -2.48
C SER A 106 -1.60 7.35 -1.04
N THR A 107 -2.39 8.37 -0.72
CA THR A 107 -2.51 8.89 0.64
C THR A 107 -3.94 8.75 1.13
N TYR A 108 -4.08 8.13 2.29
CA TYR A 108 -5.34 7.87 2.97
C TYR A 108 -5.37 8.60 4.31
N VAL A 109 -6.50 9.21 4.63
CA VAL A 109 -6.76 9.81 5.95
C VAL A 109 -7.98 9.15 6.54
N MET A 110 -7.87 8.70 7.78
CA MET A 110 -8.96 8.04 8.50
C MET A 110 -9.11 8.70 9.86
N THR A 111 -10.34 8.95 10.28
CA THR A 111 -10.63 9.38 11.65
C THR A 111 -11.80 8.60 12.20
N ASN A 112 -11.67 8.21 13.47
CA ASN A 112 -12.70 7.50 14.20
C ASN A 112 -12.97 8.23 15.50
N ARG A 113 -14.25 8.44 15.83
CA ARG A 113 -14.69 9.00 17.11
C ARG A 113 -15.87 8.24 17.69
N LYS A 114 -15.81 8.01 19.00
CA LYS A 114 -16.88 7.39 19.78
C LYS A 114 -17.69 8.45 20.55
N PHE A 115 -18.98 8.19 20.66
CA PHE A 115 -19.99 9.04 21.28
C PHE A 115 -20.85 8.23 22.26
N PHE A 116 -21.64 8.93 23.08
CA PHE A 116 -22.63 8.34 24.00
C PHE A 116 -22.08 7.20 24.86
N LYS A 117 -20.98 7.45 25.58
CA LYS A 117 -20.26 6.44 26.39
C LYS A 117 -19.87 5.21 25.56
N LYS A 118 -19.32 5.46 24.37
CA LYS A 118 -18.85 4.44 23.41
C LYS A 118 -19.95 3.54 22.85
N LYS A 119 -21.21 3.98 22.88
CA LYS A 119 -22.34 3.28 22.24
C LYS A 119 -22.46 3.57 20.76
N PHE A 120 -22.01 4.73 20.31
CA PHE A 120 -22.04 5.11 18.90
C PHE A 120 -20.64 5.45 18.43
N GLU A 121 -20.29 5.03 17.23
CA GLU A 121 -18.99 5.23 16.63
C GLU A 121 -19.16 5.70 15.19
N VAL A 122 -18.42 6.76 14.85
CA VAL A 122 -18.38 7.32 13.50
C VAL A 122 -16.96 7.19 12.99
N ASN A 123 -16.80 6.47 11.88
CA ASN A 123 -15.54 6.37 11.14
C ASN A 123 -15.71 7.09 9.81
N LEU A 124 -14.74 7.92 9.47
CA LEU A 124 -14.65 8.63 8.20
C LEU A 124 -13.29 8.34 7.57
N SER A 125 -13.27 7.86 6.33
CA SER A 125 -12.04 7.65 5.57
C SER A 125 -12.08 8.37 4.23
N PHE A 126 -10.96 9.03 3.90
CA PHE A 126 -10.71 9.70 2.64
C PHE A 126 -9.60 8.95 1.93
N MET A 127 -9.90 8.45 0.74
CA MET A 127 -8.99 7.62 -0.04
C MET A 127 -8.38 8.40 -1.19
N ASP A 128 -7.11 8.15 -1.47
CA ASP A 128 -6.30 8.81 -2.49
C ASP A 128 -6.48 10.34 -2.51
N ILE A 129 -6.25 11.00 -1.37
CA ILE A 129 -6.59 12.43 -1.20
C ILE A 129 -5.89 13.35 -2.22
N PHE A 130 -4.77 12.91 -2.79
CA PHE A 130 -3.97 13.64 -3.78
C PHE A 130 -4.19 13.20 -5.23
N LYS A 131 -5.02 12.19 -5.49
CA LYS A 131 -5.28 11.69 -6.85
C LYS A 131 -4.01 11.18 -7.55
N THR A 132 -3.19 10.41 -6.83
CA THR A 132 -1.86 9.99 -7.26
C THR A 132 -1.76 8.52 -7.67
N GLU A 133 -2.83 7.75 -7.53
CA GLU A 133 -2.94 6.37 -8.04
C GLU A 133 -3.14 6.34 -9.57
N LYS A 134 -2.13 6.83 -10.29
CA LYS A 134 -2.09 6.84 -11.75
C LYS A 134 -0.72 6.36 -12.20
N MET A 135 -0.70 5.53 -13.23
CA MET A 135 0.53 4.98 -13.78
C MET A 135 0.52 5.01 -15.30
N THR A 136 1.68 5.20 -15.89
CA THR A 136 1.90 4.99 -17.31
C THR A 136 2.65 3.70 -17.48
N ILE A 137 2.10 2.81 -18.30
CA ILE A 137 2.73 1.56 -18.69
C ILE A 137 3.25 1.77 -20.11
N SER A 138 4.55 1.58 -20.31
CA SER A 138 5.19 1.71 -21.61
C SER A 138 5.97 0.45 -21.95
N SER A 139 6.14 0.22 -23.25
CA SER A 139 7.00 -0.83 -23.76
C SER A 139 7.83 -0.31 -24.92
N LYS A 140 9.14 -0.54 -24.86
CA LYS A 140 10.09 -0.11 -25.88
C LYS A 140 11.18 -1.16 -26.07
N TYR A 141 11.03 -2.00 -27.08
CA TYR A 141 11.99 -3.03 -27.48
C TYR A 141 11.72 -3.44 -28.94
N GLY A 142 12.75 -3.82 -29.69
CA GLY A 142 12.59 -4.20 -31.10
C GLY A 142 11.84 -3.14 -31.92
N ASP A 143 10.73 -3.56 -32.55
CA ASP A 143 9.81 -2.71 -33.33
C ASP A 143 8.64 -2.13 -32.50
N GLN A 144 8.66 -2.31 -31.19
CA GLN A 144 7.62 -1.89 -30.25
C GLN A 144 7.99 -0.55 -29.61
N ASN A 145 7.07 0.43 -29.68
CA ASN A 145 7.16 1.68 -28.95
C ASN A 145 5.75 2.20 -28.66
N ASN A 146 5.22 1.81 -27.51
CA ASN A 146 3.85 2.14 -27.12
C ASN A 146 3.75 2.45 -25.62
N PHE A 147 2.67 3.12 -25.25
CA PHE A 147 2.30 3.33 -23.87
C PHE A 147 0.79 3.44 -23.72
N TYR A 148 0.29 3.18 -22.52
CA TYR A 148 -1.04 3.54 -22.09
C TYR A 148 -1.01 4.06 -20.65
N LYS A 149 -2.02 4.83 -20.27
CA LYS A 149 -2.18 5.34 -18.91
C LYS A 149 -3.23 4.49 -18.21
N ASP A 150 -2.86 3.78 -17.15
CA ASP A 150 -3.84 3.20 -16.24
C ASP A 150 -4.20 4.28 -15.21
N TYR A 151 -5.46 4.69 -15.28
CA TYR A 151 -6.03 5.70 -14.41
C TYR A 151 -7.43 5.24 -14.04
N ARG A 152 -7.63 4.95 -12.76
CA ARG A 152 -8.90 4.51 -12.17
C ARG A 152 -9.45 5.60 -11.27
N ASP A 153 -10.74 5.55 -10.99
CA ASP A 153 -11.31 6.40 -9.96
C ASP A 153 -11.04 5.77 -8.58
N THR A 154 -10.08 6.37 -7.87
CA THR A 154 -9.53 5.90 -6.60
C THR A 154 -9.91 6.83 -5.45
N ARG A 155 -10.45 8.01 -5.76
CA ARG A 155 -10.86 9.01 -4.77
C ARG A 155 -12.24 8.68 -4.25
N LYS A 156 -12.32 8.29 -2.98
CA LYS A 156 -13.59 7.98 -2.33
C LYS A 156 -13.61 8.44 -0.89
N VAL A 157 -14.80 8.74 -0.41
CA VAL A 157 -15.08 9.04 0.99
C VAL A 157 -15.98 7.93 1.51
N ASN A 158 -15.56 7.25 2.59
CA ASN A 158 -16.38 6.25 3.25
C ASN A 158 -16.79 6.75 4.63
N LEU A 159 -18.10 6.70 4.90
CA LEU A 159 -18.69 6.97 6.21
C LEU A 159 -19.23 5.65 6.76
N THR A 160 -18.76 5.26 7.94
CA THR A 160 -19.26 4.09 8.66
C THR A 160 -19.84 4.54 10.00
N LEU A 161 -21.13 4.30 10.18
CA LEU A 161 -21.84 4.51 11.44
C LEU A 161 -22.03 3.16 12.13
N ARG A 162 -21.62 3.06 13.39
CA ARG A 162 -21.72 1.82 14.18
C ARG A 162 -22.38 2.11 15.51
N TYR A 163 -23.39 1.32 15.87
CA TYR A 163 -24.02 1.38 17.18
C TYR A 163 -23.84 0.06 17.93
N HIS A 164 -23.40 0.13 19.18
CA HIS A 164 -23.10 -1.02 20.03
C HIS A 164 -24.26 -1.29 20.99
N PHE A 165 -24.94 -2.42 20.81
CA PHE A 165 -25.96 -2.92 21.72
C PHE A 165 -25.34 -3.74 22.86
N GLY A 166 -25.96 -3.76 24.04
CA GLY A 166 -25.54 -4.59 25.19
C GLY A 166 -24.78 -3.86 26.32
N ASN A 167 -24.59 -4.57 27.44
CA ASN A 167 -23.90 -4.05 28.63
C ASN A 167 -22.37 -4.16 28.44
N GLN A 168 -21.69 -3.03 28.16
CA GLN A 168 -20.23 -3.00 27.98
C GLN A 168 -19.42 -3.21 29.27
N LYS A 169 -20.09 -3.46 30.40
CA LYS A 169 -19.48 -3.80 31.69
C LYS A 169 -19.35 -5.32 31.85
N VAL A 170 -18.62 -5.98 30.94
CA VAL A 170 -18.06 -7.29 31.32
C VAL A 170 -16.90 -6.98 32.25
N LYS A 171 -17.13 -7.11 33.57
CA LYS A 171 -16.03 -7.11 34.54
C LYS A 171 -15.11 -8.26 34.10
N SER A 172 -13.86 -7.96 33.75
CA SER A 172 -12.83 -8.98 33.56
C SER A 172 -12.87 -9.92 34.75
N SER A 173 -13.39 -11.14 34.59
CA SER A 173 -13.37 -12.12 35.67
C SER A 173 -11.93 -12.51 35.90
N ASN A 174 -11.39 -12.13 37.05
CA ASN A 174 -10.19 -12.65 37.70
C ASN A 174 -9.03 -12.97 36.74
N GLN A 175 -8.15 -12.00 36.50
CA GLN A 175 -6.78 -12.39 36.16
C GLN A 175 -6.24 -13.22 37.33
N PRO A 176 -5.71 -14.44 37.10
CA PRO A 176 -5.05 -15.19 38.15
C PRO A 176 -3.89 -14.34 38.67
N THR A 177 -3.78 -14.27 39.99
CA THR A 177 -2.72 -13.58 40.72
C THR A 177 -1.37 -13.96 40.11
N ARG A 178 -0.60 -12.97 39.63
CA ARG A 178 0.76 -13.18 39.14
C ARG A 178 1.59 -13.82 40.26
N THR A 179 2.22 -14.95 39.99
CA THR A 179 3.18 -15.57 40.92
C THR A 179 4.45 -14.73 40.98
N GLU A 180 5.13 -14.74 42.14
CA GLU A 180 6.36 -13.98 42.38
C GLU A 180 7.46 -14.27 41.34
N GLU A 181 7.46 -15.46 40.73
CA GLU A 181 8.40 -15.84 39.68
C GLU A 181 8.29 -14.99 38.40
N GLN A 182 7.10 -14.50 38.05
CA GLN A 182 6.92 -13.61 36.89
C GLN A 182 7.51 -12.20 37.10
N ASN A 183 7.82 -11.81 38.34
CA ASN A 183 8.48 -10.53 38.63
C ASN A 183 10.02 -10.63 38.67
N ARG A 184 10.58 -11.84 38.45
CA ARG A 184 12.03 -12.12 38.51
C ARG A 184 12.68 -12.36 37.14
N LEU A 185 11.91 -12.29 36.05
CA LEU A 185 12.37 -12.34 34.66
C LEU A 185 12.31 -10.93 34.05
#